data_AF-A0A943M2Z4-F1
#
_entry.id   AF-A0A943M2Z4-F1
#
_cell.length_a   1.000
_cell.length_b   1.000
_cell.length_c   1.000
_cell.angle_alpha   90.00
_cell.angle_beta   90.00
_cell.angle_gamma   90.00
#
_symmetry.space_group_name_H-M   'P 1'
#
loop_
_entity.id
_entity.type
_entity.pdbx_description
1 polymer ?
#
loop_
_entity_poly.entity_id
_entity_poly.type
_entity_poly.pdbx_seq_one_letter_code
_entity_poly.pdbx_strand_id
1 'polypeptide(L)'
;TKVVENGKVAQNVLEEVNITLNKNGIPYEQLSPFKTSGIRVGSPAITSRGMGEAESRKIAELMVEALENHDKPEVLERIRGDVKVLTDDFPLY
;
A
#
# COMPACT_ATOMS: atom_id res chain seq x y z
N THR A 1 -11.60 4.44 -7.02
CA THR A 1 -11.03 3.36 -7.87
C THR A 1 -11.99 2.19 -7.82
N LYS A 2 -12.36 1.58 -8.96
CA LYS A 2 -13.28 0.42 -9.00
C LYS A 2 -12.61 -0.91 -8.59
N VAL A 3 -11.48 -0.83 -7.91
CA VAL A 3 -10.54 -1.93 -7.74
C VAL A 3 -10.83 -2.71 -6.46
N VAL A 4 -11.15 -2.00 -5.36
CA VAL A 4 -11.58 -2.57 -4.07
C VAL A 4 -12.72 -1.74 -3.48
N GLU A 5 -13.55 -2.34 -2.60
CA GLU A 5 -14.82 -1.76 -2.13
C GLU A 5 -14.67 -0.46 -1.32
N ASN A 6 -13.63 -0.33 -0.49
CA ASN A 6 -13.44 0.81 0.41
C ASN A 6 -11.99 0.90 0.94
N GLY A 7 -11.67 1.99 1.65
CA GLY A 7 -10.34 2.26 2.19
C GLY A 7 -9.88 1.23 3.23
N LYS A 8 -10.80 0.65 4.01
CA LYS A 8 -10.49 -0.43 4.95
C LYS A 8 -10.01 -1.68 4.22
N VAL A 9 -10.68 -2.08 3.14
CA VAL A 9 -10.25 -3.22 2.32
C VAL A 9 -8.89 -2.93 1.69
N ALA A 10 -8.70 -1.73 1.13
CA ALA A 10 -7.41 -1.33 0.57
C ALA A 10 -6.26 -1.41 1.58
N GLN A 11 -6.48 -0.91 2.80
CA GLN A 11 -5.51 -1.00 3.90
C GLN A 11 -5.17 -2.46 4.22
N ASN A 12 -6.18 -3.31 4.40
CA ASN A 12 -5.97 -4.72 4.76
C ASN A 12 -5.16 -5.47 3.69
N VAL A 13 -5.50 -5.30 2.41
CA VAL A 13 -4.78 -5.94 1.29
C VAL A 13 -3.32 -5.50 1.25
N LEU A 14 -3.05 -4.21 1.47
CA LEU A 14 -1.67 -3.69 1.44
C LEU A 14 -0.86 -4.15 2.66
N GLU A 15 -1.49 -4.34 3.81
CA GLU A 15 -0.84 -4.94 4.99
C GLU A 15 -0.38 -6.39 4.73
N GLU A 16 -1.13 -7.18 3.95
CA GLU A 16 -0.75 -8.56 3.59
C GLU A 16 0.58 -8.62 2.80
N VAL A 17 0.88 -7.56 2.02
CA VAL A 17 2.12 -7.45 1.25
C VAL A 17 3.20 -6.60 1.93
N ASN A 18 3.09 -6.36 3.25
CA ASN A 18 4.00 -5.53 4.05
C ASN A 18 4.05 -4.03 3.67
N ILE A 19 2.98 -3.48 3.09
CA ILE A 19 2.85 -2.04 2.84
C ILE A 19 1.85 -1.46 3.84
N THR A 20 2.37 -0.83 4.90
CA THR A 20 1.54 -0.25 5.96
C THR A 20 1.14 1.18 5.64
N LEU A 21 -0.17 1.46 5.68
CA LEU A 21 -0.75 2.79 5.56
C LEU A 21 -2.09 2.88 6.30
N ASN A 22 -2.76 4.03 6.26
CA ASN A 22 -4.06 4.19 6.92
C ASN A 22 -5.19 4.46 5.92
N LYS A 23 -6.33 3.77 6.11
CA LYS A 23 -7.61 4.19 5.54
C LYS A 23 -7.94 5.61 6.00
N ASN A 24 -8.52 6.42 5.13
CA ASN A 24 -8.76 7.82 5.42
C ASN A 24 -10.01 8.33 4.70
N GLY A 25 -10.80 9.15 5.41
CA GLY A 25 -11.93 9.84 4.79
C GLY A 25 -11.47 10.82 3.71
N ILE A 26 -12.25 10.92 2.63
CA ILE A 26 -12.05 11.91 1.57
C ILE A 26 -13.05 13.06 1.71
N PRO A 27 -12.86 14.21 1.04
CA PRO A 27 -13.85 15.28 1.06
C PRO A 27 -15.25 14.78 0.68
N TYR A 28 -16.27 15.17 1.46
CA TYR A 28 -17.66 14.74 1.29
C TYR A 28 -17.86 13.21 1.36
N GLU A 29 -17.11 12.53 2.24
CA GLU A 29 -17.19 11.09 2.51
C GLU A 29 -18.64 10.59 2.65
N GLN A 30 -18.94 9.48 1.97
CA GLN A 30 -20.27 8.85 1.96
C GLN A 30 -20.30 7.54 2.76
N LEU A 31 -19.14 6.90 2.96
CA LEU A 31 -19.04 5.66 3.71
C LEU A 31 -18.84 5.92 5.21
N SER A 32 -19.11 4.90 6.02
CA SER A 32 -18.84 4.95 7.46
C SER A 32 -17.39 5.34 7.76
N PRO A 33 -17.10 6.10 8.84
CA PRO A 33 -15.74 6.40 9.30
C PRO A 33 -14.87 5.16 9.57
N PHE A 34 -15.48 3.99 9.81
CA PHE A 34 -14.76 2.72 9.97
C PHE A 34 -14.38 2.05 8.64
N LYS A 35 -14.99 2.46 7.53
CA LYS A 35 -14.70 1.96 6.17
C LYS A 35 -13.85 2.97 5.38
N THR A 36 -14.33 4.22 5.26
CA THR A 36 -13.78 5.31 4.44
C THR A 36 -13.66 4.97 2.95
N SER A 37 -13.60 5.97 2.07
CA SER A 37 -13.48 5.77 0.62
C SER A 37 -12.04 5.87 0.10
N GLY A 38 -11.06 6.18 0.96
CA GLY A 38 -9.69 6.43 0.54
C GLY A 38 -8.62 5.91 1.48
N ILE A 39 -7.37 6.15 1.09
CA ILE A 39 -6.14 5.83 1.82
C ILE A 39 -5.25 7.07 1.84
N ARG A 40 -4.40 7.20 2.86
CA ARG A 40 -3.39 8.25 2.95
C ARG A 40 -2.00 7.64 2.90
N VAL A 41 -1.16 8.16 2.02
CA VAL A 41 0.22 7.72 1.79
C VAL A 41 1.17 8.86 2.14
N GLY A 42 2.30 8.53 2.76
CA GLY A 42 3.35 9.50 3.09
C GLY A 42 4.74 8.95 2.80
N SER A 43 5.64 9.80 2.33
CA SER A 43 7.04 9.48 2.05
C SER A 43 8.04 9.60 3.22
N PRO A 44 7.79 10.33 4.34
CA PRO A 44 8.86 10.60 5.31
C PRO A 44 9.59 9.35 5.85
N ALA A 45 8.89 8.25 6.07
CA ALA A 45 9.49 7.01 6.58
C ALA A 45 10.42 6.35 5.56
N ILE A 46 9.99 6.24 4.29
CA ILE A 46 10.82 5.63 3.24
C ILE A 46 11.99 6.53 2.85
N THR A 47 11.79 7.84 2.82
CA THR A 47 12.86 8.81 2.55
C THR A 47 13.92 8.80 3.66
N SER A 48 13.49 8.68 4.94
CA SER A 48 14.44 8.53 6.06
C SER A 48 15.27 7.24 6.00
N ARG A 49 14.79 6.22 5.28
CA ARG A 49 15.53 4.98 5.00
C ARG A 49 16.45 5.07 3.77
N GLY A 50 16.51 6.23 3.10
CA GLY A 50 17.34 6.44 1.92
C GLY A 50 16.66 6.13 0.58
N MET A 51 15.38 5.78 0.55
CA MET A 51 14.64 5.55 -0.69
C MET A 51 14.38 6.86 -1.44
N GLY A 52 14.56 6.85 -2.76
CA GLY A 52 14.36 7.98 -3.65
C GLY A 52 13.09 7.88 -4.50
N GLU A 53 13.08 8.61 -5.61
CA GLU A 53 11.92 8.68 -6.52
C GLU A 53 11.66 7.34 -7.22
N ALA A 54 12.72 6.60 -7.58
CA ALA A 54 12.61 5.32 -8.27
C ALA A 54 11.95 4.27 -7.37
N GLU A 55 12.40 4.16 -6.12
CA GLU A 55 11.84 3.24 -5.14
C GLU A 55 10.42 3.64 -4.76
N SER A 56 10.16 4.95 -4.60
CA SER A 56 8.82 5.46 -4.32
C SER A 56 7.82 5.11 -5.43
N ARG A 57 8.25 5.23 -6.70
CA ARG A 57 7.45 4.79 -7.86
C ARG A 57 7.22 3.29 -7.83
N LYS A 58 8.26 2.50 -7.56
CA LYS A 58 8.15 1.04 -7.46
C LYS A 58 7.16 0.62 -6.38
N ILE A 59 7.19 1.26 -5.20
CA ILE A 59 6.20 1.03 -4.13
C ILE A 59 4.79 1.34 -4.63
N ALA A 60 4.59 2.47 -5.31
CA ALA A 60 3.27 2.82 -5.85
C ALA A 60 2.77 1.81 -6.89
N GLU A 61 3.65 1.27 -7.74
CA GLU A 61 3.33 0.20 -8.70
C GLU A 61 2.91 -1.08 -7.98
N LEU A 62 3.66 -1.51 -6.96
CA LEU A 62 3.33 -2.68 -6.14
C LEU A 62 1.99 -2.50 -5.42
N MET A 63 1.69 -1.29 -4.94
CA MET A 63 0.39 -0.97 -4.33
C MET A 63 -0.76 -1.13 -5.32
N VAL A 64 -0.61 -0.61 -6.54
CA VAL A 64 -1.64 -0.72 -7.59
C VAL A 64 -1.86 -2.19 -7.94
N GLU A 65 -0.78 -2.94 -8.17
CA GLU A 65 -0.84 -4.36 -8.54
C GLU A 65 -1.51 -5.21 -7.45
N ALA A 66 -1.18 -4.96 -6.18
CA ALA A 66 -1.77 -5.66 -5.03
C ALA A 66 -3.28 -5.40 -4.94
N LEU A 67 -3.72 -4.15 -5.13
CA LEU A 67 -5.14 -3.82 -5.10
C LEU A 67 -5.89 -4.45 -6.28
N GLU A 68 -5.31 -4.43 -7.48
CA GLU A 68 -5.89 -5.02 -8.69
C GLU A 68 -6.01 -6.56 -8.63
N ASN A 69 -5.15 -7.21 -7.85
CA ASN A 69 -5.10 -8.66 -7.69
C ASN A 69 -5.37 -9.09 -6.24
N HIS A 70 -6.18 -8.32 -5.51
CA HIS A 70 -6.45 -8.54 -4.09
C HIS A 70 -7.13 -9.89 -3.77
N ASP A 71 -7.69 -10.54 -4.77
CA ASP A 71 -8.33 -11.85 -4.70
C ASP A 71 -7.42 -13.01 -5.16
N LYS A 72 -6.13 -12.74 -5.45
CA LYS A 72 -5.14 -13.71 -5.94
C LYS A 72 -3.96 -13.84 -4.95
N PRO A 73 -4.05 -14.77 -3.97
CA PRO A 73 -3.02 -14.93 -2.94
C PRO A 73 -1.62 -15.16 -3.49
N GLU A 74 -1.49 -15.86 -4.61
CA GLU A 74 -0.21 -16.12 -5.27
C GLU A 74 0.47 -14.85 -5.79
N VAL A 75 -0.32 -13.87 -6.24
CA VAL A 75 0.19 -12.56 -6.68
C VAL A 75 0.60 -11.74 -5.47
N LEU A 76 -0.20 -11.76 -4.40
CA LEU A 76 0.11 -11.05 -3.16
C LEU A 76 1.40 -11.59 -2.51
N GLU A 77 1.61 -12.91 -2.50
CA GLU A 77 2.84 -13.50 -1.96
C GLU A 77 4.07 -13.10 -2.78
N ARG A 78 3.95 -13.06 -4.12
CA ARG A 78 5.01 -12.56 -5.00
C ARG A 78 5.35 -11.09 -4.69
N ILE A 79 4.33 -10.23 -4.58
CA ILE A 79 4.50 -8.80 -4.24
C ILE A 79 5.14 -8.66 -2.86
N ARG A 80 4.73 -9.46 -1.87
CA ARG A 80 5.33 -9.49 -0.53
C ARG A 80 6.84 -9.81 -0.60
N GLY A 81 7.23 -10.73 -1.49
CA GLY A 81 8.63 -11.03 -1.79
C GLY A 81 9.38 -9.84 -2.40
N ASP A 82 8.81 -9.17 -3.40
CA ASP A 82 9.39 -7.96 -4.00
C ASP A 82 9.57 -6.83 -2.98
N VAL A 83 8.57 -6.61 -2.12
CA VAL A 83 8.64 -5.63 -1.02
C VAL A 83 9.77 -5.98 -0.06
N LYS A 84 9.93 -7.28 0.27
CA LYS A 84 11.02 -7.75 1.14
C LYS A 84 12.39 -7.44 0.55
N VAL A 85 12.61 -7.77 -0.73
CA VAL A 85 13.86 -7.45 -1.44
C VAL A 85 14.13 -5.94 -1.39
N LEU A 86 13.13 -5.13 -1.72
CA LEU A 86 13.28 -3.67 -1.66
C LEU A 86 13.62 -3.19 -0.24
N THR A 87 13.00 -3.73 0.80
CA THR A 87 13.33 -3.31 2.17
C THR A 87 14.70 -3.77 2.67
N ASP A 88 15.26 -4.83 2.10
CA ASP A 88 16.58 -5.35 2.45
C ASP A 88 17.72 -4.49 1.89
N ASP A 89 17.51 -3.85 0.75
CA ASP A 89 18.44 -2.89 0.17
C ASP A 89 18.52 -1.58 0.98
N PHE A 90 17.52 -1.29 1.81
CA PHE A 90 17.41 -0.07 2.62
C PHE A 90 17.20 -0.39 4.11
N PRO A 91 18.21 -0.92 4.81
CA PRO A 91 18.10 -1.31 6.22
C PRO A 91 17.76 -0.12 7.12
N LEU A 92 17.10 -0.39 8.25
CA LEU A 92 16.64 0.65 9.17
C LEU A 92 17.77 1.14 10.11
N TYR A 93 18.73 0.26 10.41
CA TYR A 93 19.89 0.47 11.29
C TYR A 93 21.09 -0.33 10.80
#